data_AF-A0A4Q7G2B2-F1
#
_entry.id   AF-A0A4Q7G2B2-F1
#
_cell.length_a   1.000
_cell.length_b   1.000
_cell.length_c   1.000
_cell.angle_alpha   90.00
_cell.angle_beta   90.00
_cell.angle_gamma   90.00
#
_symmetry.space_group_name_H-M   'P 1'
#
loop_
_entity.id
_entity.type
_entity.pdbx_description
1 polymer ?
#
loop_
_entity_poly.entity_id
_entity_poly.type
_entity_poly.pdbx_seq_one_letter_code
_entity_poly.pdbx_strand_id
1 'polypeptide(L)'
;MRVYIIVAGLVVSVIGGASATVVDKGTDAQRSCELFVQNSFRNQDDARSAGACEGMIETAVLFSPNLPADIRACPPAQGSILQSAKVLLRYLDNNPDRAKEPGITVAIEAFRDTWPCQGDDAESSTKAGPKKRAPKKPKQ
;
A
#
# COMPACT_ATOMS: atom_id res chain seq x y z
N MET A 1 -35.73 -26.80 -30.30
CA MET A 1 -35.56 -25.71 -29.29
C MET A 1 -34.50 -26.02 -28.24
N ARG A 2 -34.53 -27.16 -27.53
CA ARG A 2 -33.53 -27.50 -26.50
C ARG A 2 -32.07 -27.57 -27.00
N VAL A 3 -31.85 -28.07 -28.21
CA VAL A 3 -30.51 -28.18 -28.83
C VAL A 3 -29.88 -26.80 -29.09
N TYR A 4 -30.68 -25.82 -29.52
CA TYR A 4 -30.18 -24.46 -29.78
C TYR A 4 -29.73 -23.74 -28.52
N ILE A 5 -30.40 -23.98 -27.38
CA ILE A 5 -30.01 -23.40 -26.09
C ILE A 5 -28.67 -23.98 -25.61
N ILE A 6 -28.46 -25.29 -25.80
CA ILE A 6 -27.20 -25.97 -25.41
C ILE A 6 -26.04 -25.47 -26.28
N VAL A 7 -26.25 -25.34 -27.58
CA VAL A 7 -25.21 -24.84 -28.51
C VAL A 7 -24.88 -23.38 -28.23
N ALA A 8 -25.90 -22.53 -27.99
CA ALA A 8 -25.67 -21.12 -27.65
C ALA A 8 -24.91 -20.97 -26.31
N GLY A 9 -25.25 -21.79 -25.30
CA GLY A 9 -24.54 -21.80 -24.02
C GLY A 9 -23.08 -22.23 -24.16
N LEU A 10 -22.80 -23.25 -24.97
CA LEU A 10 -21.42 -23.70 -25.23
C LEU A 10 -20.61 -22.63 -25.97
N VAL A 11 -21.18 -21.93 -26.96
CA VAL A 11 -20.50 -20.84 -27.67
C VAL A 11 -20.14 -19.67 -26.73
N VAL A 12 -21.03 -19.32 -25.80
CA VAL A 12 -20.77 -18.26 -24.80
C VAL A 12 -19.69 -18.68 -23.80
N SER A 13 -19.57 -19.98 -23.52
CA SER A 13 -18.59 -20.53 -22.56
C SER A 13 -17.14 -20.41 -23.03
N VAL A 14 -16.88 -20.43 -24.35
CA VAL A 14 -15.51 -20.40 -24.91
C VAL A 14 -14.95 -18.97 -24.99
N ILE A 15 -15.80 -17.94 -24.88
CA ILE A 15 -15.41 -16.53 -25.01
C ILE A 15 -14.99 -15.94 -23.64
N GLY A 16 -15.37 -16.59 -22.53
CA GLY A 16 -15.06 -16.15 -21.17
C GLY A 16 -13.65 -16.53 -20.71
N GLY A 17 -12.61 -15.88 -21.23
CA GLY A 17 -11.28 -15.92 -20.65
C GLY A 17 -11.22 -15.10 -19.37
N ALA A 18 -11.48 -15.71 -18.21
CA ALA A 18 -11.20 -15.08 -16.92
C ALA A 18 -9.72 -15.26 -16.58
N SER A 19 -8.89 -14.25 -16.88
CA SER A 19 -7.52 -14.21 -16.36
C SER A 19 -7.56 -13.79 -14.88
N ALA A 20 -7.09 -14.70 -14.04
CA ALA A 20 -6.96 -14.54 -12.59
C ALA A 20 -6.12 -13.32 -12.20
N THR A 21 -6.44 -12.78 -11.02
CA THR A 21 -5.79 -11.71 -10.24
C THR A 21 -4.39 -11.33 -10.71
N VAL A 22 -4.31 -10.42 -11.67
CA VAL A 22 -3.10 -9.62 -11.83
C VAL A 22 -3.11 -8.70 -10.61
N VAL A 23 -2.17 -8.88 -9.68
CA VAL A 23 -1.97 -7.86 -8.66
C VAL A 23 -1.56 -6.60 -9.43
N ASP A 24 -2.40 -5.57 -9.38
CA ASP A 24 -2.15 -4.31 -10.08
C ASP A 24 -0.73 -3.83 -9.80
N LYS A 25 0.02 -3.47 -10.85
CA LYS A 25 1.38 -2.97 -10.69
C LYS A 25 1.36 -1.55 -10.13
N GLY A 26 2.50 -1.07 -9.67
CA GLY A 26 2.71 0.31 -9.26
C GLY A 26 2.31 1.31 -10.36
N THR A 27 2.49 0.97 -11.65
CA THR A 27 1.99 1.77 -12.78
C THR A 27 0.46 1.89 -12.81
N ASP A 28 -0.24 0.79 -12.52
CA ASP A 28 -1.71 0.77 -12.52
C ASP A 28 -2.26 1.50 -11.28
N ALA A 29 -1.60 1.30 -10.13
CA ALA A 29 -1.85 2.03 -8.90
C ALA A 29 -1.62 3.54 -9.08
N GLN A 30 -0.52 3.94 -9.73
CA GLN A 30 -0.19 5.34 -10.00
C GLN A 30 -1.32 6.01 -10.79
N ARG A 31 -1.69 5.44 -11.94
CA ARG A 31 -2.76 5.97 -12.79
C ARG A 31 -4.08 6.09 -12.03
N SER A 32 -4.44 5.05 -11.29
CA SER A 32 -5.67 5.01 -10.49
C SER A 32 -5.67 6.07 -9.39
N CYS A 33 -4.53 6.27 -8.71
CA CYS A 33 -4.39 7.25 -7.65
C CYS A 33 -4.25 8.68 -8.16
N GLU A 34 -3.71 8.90 -9.35
CA GLU A 34 -3.75 10.20 -10.01
C GLU A 34 -5.20 10.63 -10.28
N LEU A 35 -6.03 9.73 -10.82
CA LEU A 35 -7.47 9.99 -11.01
C LEU A 35 -8.17 10.32 -9.70
N PHE A 36 -7.92 9.52 -8.65
CA PHE A 36 -8.49 9.73 -7.32
C PHE A 36 -8.07 11.09 -6.72
N VAL A 37 -6.79 11.42 -6.74
CA VAL A 37 -6.26 12.66 -6.16
C VAL A 37 -6.73 13.90 -6.91
N GLN A 38 -6.84 13.82 -8.24
CA GLN A 38 -7.33 14.92 -9.08
C GLN A 38 -8.85 15.07 -9.01
N ASN A 39 -9.58 14.05 -8.53
CA ASN A 39 -11.03 14.00 -8.48
C ASN A 39 -11.68 14.34 -9.85
N SER A 40 -11.07 13.83 -10.93
CA SER A 40 -11.37 14.19 -12.32
C SER A 40 -11.94 13.00 -13.11
N PHE A 41 -13.11 12.51 -12.69
CA PHE A 41 -13.75 11.36 -13.31
C PHE A 41 -14.58 11.77 -14.53
N ARG A 42 -14.25 11.26 -15.72
CA ARG A 42 -14.96 11.59 -16.96
C ARG A 42 -15.99 10.52 -17.34
N ASN A 43 -15.82 9.31 -16.82
CA ASN A 43 -16.68 8.16 -17.10
C ASN A 43 -16.69 7.18 -15.91
N GLN A 44 -17.46 6.10 -16.03
CA GLN A 44 -17.61 5.08 -14.99
C GLN A 44 -16.32 4.27 -14.73
N ASP A 45 -15.47 4.10 -15.74
CA ASP A 45 -14.20 3.37 -15.60
C ASP A 45 -13.17 4.21 -14.83
N ASP A 46 -13.15 5.53 -15.04
CA ASP A 46 -12.33 6.46 -14.25
C ASP A 46 -12.75 6.43 -12.77
N ALA A 47 -14.06 6.48 -12.51
CA ALA A 47 -14.61 6.40 -11.15
C ALA A 47 -14.30 5.04 -10.48
N ARG A 48 -14.40 3.94 -11.22
CA ARG A 48 -14.03 2.61 -10.75
C ARG A 48 -12.53 2.53 -10.42
N SER A 49 -11.68 3.07 -11.29
CA SER A 49 -10.22 3.09 -11.09
C SER A 49 -9.85 3.93 -9.87
N ALA A 50 -10.47 5.09 -9.69
CA ALA A 50 -10.27 5.92 -8.51
C ALA A 50 -10.68 5.21 -7.21
N GLY A 51 -11.83 4.52 -7.22
CA GLY A 51 -12.25 3.68 -6.09
C GLY A 51 -11.29 2.53 -5.80
N ALA A 52 -10.67 1.95 -6.83
CA ALA A 52 -9.63 0.93 -6.66
C ALA A 52 -8.38 1.49 -5.94
N CYS A 53 -7.95 2.72 -6.27
CA CYS A 53 -6.91 3.40 -5.50
C CYS A 53 -7.34 3.61 -4.04
N GLU A 54 -8.52 4.17 -3.82
CA GLU A 54 -9.03 4.47 -2.48
C GLU A 54 -9.00 3.23 -1.58
N GLY A 55 -9.57 2.12 -2.05
CA GLY A 55 -9.60 0.85 -1.31
C GLY A 55 -8.20 0.25 -1.08
N MET A 56 -7.30 0.36 -2.06
CA MET A 56 -5.91 -0.08 -1.89
C MET A 56 -5.19 0.73 -0.81
N ILE A 57 -5.32 2.05 -0.84
CA ILE A 57 -4.69 2.96 0.12
C ILE A 57 -5.28 2.75 1.51
N GLU A 58 -6.60 2.64 1.63
CA GLU A 58 -7.26 2.34 2.90
C GLU A 58 -6.76 1.02 3.49
N THR A 59 -6.68 -0.02 2.66
CA THR A 59 -6.11 -1.32 3.06
C THR A 59 -4.66 -1.16 3.54
N ALA A 60 -3.80 -0.50 2.75
CA ALA A 60 -2.41 -0.30 3.13
C ALA A 60 -2.30 0.48 4.46
N VAL A 61 -3.07 1.56 4.65
CA VAL A 61 -3.05 2.36 5.88
C VAL A 61 -3.50 1.53 7.08
N LEU A 62 -4.59 0.77 6.94
CA LEU A 62 -5.17 -0.02 8.03
C LEU A 62 -4.26 -1.17 8.47
N PHE A 63 -3.62 -1.85 7.52
CA PHE A 63 -2.80 -3.02 7.82
C PHE A 63 -1.34 -2.70 8.13
N SER A 64 -0.79 -1.58 7.64
CA SER A 64 0.63 -1.23 7.82
C SER A 64 1.14 -1.31 9.26
N PRO A 65 0.40 -0.86 10.31
CA PRO A 65 0.88 -0.95 11.69
C PRO A 65 1.00 -2.38 12.23
N ASN A 66 0.28 -3.33 11.62
CA ASN A 66 0.20 -4.72 12.06
C ASN A 66 1.18 -5.64 11.30
N LEU A 67 1.94 -5.10 10.35
CA LEU A 67 2.96 -5.85 9.63
C LEU A 67 4.20 -6.10 10.52
N PRO A 68 5.07 -7.06 10.13
CA PRO A 68 6.37 -7.26 10.75
C PRO A 68 7.21 -5.97 10.86
N ALA A 69 8.04 -5.88 11.91
CA ALA A 69 8.79 -4.67 12.27
C ALA A 69 9.71 -4.16 11.15
N ASP A 70 10.20 -5.05 10.30
CA ASP A 70 11.07 -4.75 9.16
C ASP A 70 10.35 -4.16 7.96
N ILE A 71 9.01 -4.17 7.91
CA ILE A 71 8.22 -3.64 6.78
C ILE A 71 7.01 -2.80 7.20
N ARG A 72 6.70 -2.70 8.49
CA ARG A 72 5.57 -1.92 8.99
C ARG A 72 5.74 -0.42 8.79
N ALA A 73 4.60 0.27 8.76
CA ALA A 73 4.52 1.72 8.81
C ALA A 73 3.49 2.16 9.86
N CYS A 74 3.66 3.35 10.40
CA CYS A 74 2.78 3.92 11.43
C CYS A 74 2.13 5.22 10.93
N PRO A 75 1.26 5.15 9.91
CA PRO A 75 0.50 6.29 9.42
C PRO A 75 -0.36 6.90 10.54
N PRO A 76 -0.63 8.22 10.50
CA PRO A 76 -1.46 8.89 11.49
C PRO A 76 -2.88 8.33 11.51
N ALA A 77 -3.43 8.05 12.69
CA ALA A 77 -4.73 7.40 12.88
C ALA A 77 -5.94 8.17 12.30
N GLN A 78 -5.82 9.49 12.14
CA GLN A 78 -6.83 10.35 11.52
C GLN A 78 -6.38 10.81 10.11
N GLY A 79 -5.42 10.12 9.51
CA GLY A 79 -4.89 10.44 8.19
C GLY A 79 -5.95 10.29 7.11
N SER A 80 -6.07 11.30 6.26
CA SER A 80 -6.96 11.24 5.09
C SER A 80 -6.40 10.26 4.06
N ILE A 81 -7.24 9.34 3.57
CA ILE A 81 -6.92 8.43 2.45
C ILE A 81 -6.39 9.20 1.23
N LEU A 82 -6.93 10.40 0.97
CA LEU A 82 -6.45 11.30 -0.08
C LEU A 82 -5.00 11.74 0.13
N GLN A 83 -4.58 12.00 1.37
CA GLN A 83 -3.19 12.36 1.67
C GLN A 83 -2.27 11.15 1.56
N SER A 84 -2.71 9.98 2.01
CA SER A 84 -1.97 8.73 1.83
C SER A 84 -1.79 8.38 0.35
N ALA A 85 -2.79 8.62 -0.50
CA ALA A 85 -2.65 8.47 -1.96
C ALA A 85 -1.59 9.41 -2.53
N LYS A 86 -1.53 10.67 -2.06
CA LYS A 86 -0.47 11.63 -2.45
C LYS A 86 0.92 11.18 -2.01
N VAL A 87 1.03 10.52 -0.86
CA VAL A 87 2.29 9.93 -0.39
C VAL A 87 2.76 8.84 -1.36
N LEU A 88 1.88 7.93 -1.78
CA LEU A 88 2.20 6.91 -2.78
C LEU A 88 2.67 7.56 -4.10
N LEU A 89 1.94 8.54 -4.63
CA LEU A 89 2.31 9.20 -5.89
C LEU A 89 3.68 9.85 -5.80
N ARG A 90 3.94 10.61 -4.71
CA ARG A 90 5.26 11.21 -4.48
C ARG A 90 6.37 10.17 -4.36
N TYR A 91 6.09 9.03 -3.74
CA TYR A 91 7.06 7.95 -3.62
C TYR A 91 7.43 7.38 -4.98
N LEU A 92 6.44 7.10 -5.83
CA LEU A 92 6.66 6.60 -7.19
C LEU A 92 7.39 7.60 -8.08
N ASP A 93 7.10 8.90 -7.97
CA ASP A 93 7.84 9.96 -8.67
C ASP A 93 9.35 9.92 -8.34
N ASN A 94 9.68 9.65 -7.08
CA ASN A 94 11.07 9.57 -6.62
C ASN A 94 11.71 8.18 -6.84
N ASN A 95 10.90 7.15 -7.09
CA ASN A 95 11.33 5.76 -7.19
C ASN A 95 10.69 5.05 -8.40
N PRO A 96 10.96 5.50 -9.65
CA PRO A 96 10.27 5.01 -10.84
C PRO A 96 10.45 3.51 -11.08
N ASP A 97 11.58 2.94 -10.65
CA ASP A 97 11.85 1.49 -10.76
C ASP A 97 10.88 0.63 -9.96
N ARG A 98 10.22 1.19 -8.94
CA ARG A 98 9.23 0.50 -8.12
C ARG A 98 7.88 0.37 -8.80
N ALA A 99 7.61 1.14 -9.86
CA ALA A 99 6.33 1.09 -10.58
C ALA A 99 6.03 -0.29 -11.19
N LYS A 100 7.03 -1.15 -11.39
CA LYS A 100 6.86 -2.52 -11.88
C LYS A 100 6.39 -3.52 -10.81
N GLU A 101 6.54 -3.18 -9.53
CA GLU A 101 6.19 -4.01 -8.39
C GLU A 101 4.69 -3.95 -8.09
N PRO A 102 4.13 -4.85 -7.27
CA PRO A 102 2.73 -4.76 -6.84
C PRO A 102 2.39 -3.43 -6.16
N GLY A 103 1.30 -2.78 -6.58
CA GLY A 103 0.93 -1.43 -6.11
C GLY A 103 0.75 -1.34 -4.59
N ILE A 104 0.12 -2.35 -3.98
CA ILE A 104 -0.05 -2.41 -2.52
C ILE A 104 1.29 -2.51 -1.78
N THR A 105 2.26 -3.24 -2.33
CA THR A 105 3.61 -3.35 -1.76
C THR A 105 4.29 -1.99 -1.79
N VAL A 106 4.22 -1.29 -2.92
CA VAL A 106 4.79 0.05 -3.08
C VAL A 106 4.11 1.06 -2.14
N ALA A 107 2.79 0.95 -1.93
CA ALA A 107 2.07 1.80 -0.98
C ALA A 107 2.55 1.63 0.46
N ILE A 108 2.75 0.38 0.91
CA ILE A 108 3.27 0.09 2.24
C ILE A 108 4.70 0.65 2.39
N GLU A 109 5.55 0.48 1.37
CA GLU A 109 6.91 1.04 1.37
C GLU A 109 6.88 2.58 1.44
N ALA A 110 6.04 3.23 0.64
CA ALA A 110 5.85 4.67 0.68
C ALA A 110 5.42 5.17 2.06
N PHE A 111 4.53 4.43 2.73
CA PHE A 111 4.09 4.76 4.08
C PHE A 111 5.17 4.54 5.11
N ARG A 112 5.99 3.49 4.98
CA ARG A 112 7.12 3.24 5.87
C ARG A 112 8.15 4.35 5.77
N ASP A 113 8.49 4.78 4.56
CA ASP A 113 9.45 5.86 4.32
C ASP A 113 8.96 7.20 4.86
N THR A 114 7.65 7.43 4.80
CA THR A 114 7.03 8.70 5.25
C THR A 114 6.70 8.71 6.75
N TRP A 115 6.27 7.56 7.28
CA TRP A 115 5.78 7.39 8.65
C TRP A 115 6.39 6.13 9.29
N PRO A 116 7.70 6.15 9.59
CA PRO A 116 8.32 5.05 10.30
C PRO A 116 7.74 4.91 11.71
N CYS A 117 7.66 3.67 12.19
CA CYS A 117 7.21 3.38 13.55
C CYS A 117 8.32 3.72 14.57
N GLN A 118 7.98 4.44 15.64
CA GLN A 118 8.96 4.75 16.70
C GLN A 118 9.33 3.49 17.49
N GLY A 119 10.63 3.23 17.62
CA GLY A 119 11.18 2.07 18.33
C GLY A 119 11.95 1.08 17.46
N ASP A 120 11.79 1.13 16.13
CA ASP A 120 12.46 0.20 15.20
C ASP A 120 13.95 0.57 14.95
N ASP A 121 14.36 1.81 15.22
CA ASP A 121 15.77 2.25 15.22
C ASP A 121 16.42 2.26 16.62
N ALA A 122 15.61 2.10 17.68
CA ALA A 122 16.10 2.18 19.05
C ALA A 122 16.92 0.94 19.47
N GLU A 123 16.73 -0.20 18.81
CA GLU A 123 17.48 -1.42 19.14
C GLU A 123 18.86 -1.48 18.48
N SER A 124 19.04 -0.82 17.32
CA SER A 124 20.34 -0.70 16.65
C SER A 124 21.29 0.27 17.39
N SER A 125 20.73 1.34 17.97
CA SER A 125 21.52 2.45 18.52
C SER A 125 21.88 2.32 20.00
N THR A 126 21.25 1.40 20.75
CA THR A 126 21.38 1.34 22.23
C THR A 126 22.50 0.38 22.73
N LYS A 127 23.24 -0.30 21.83
CA LYS A 127 24.39 -1.15 22.24
C LYS A 127 25.70 -0.41 22.50
N ALA A 128 25.74 0.93 22.42
CA ALA A 128 26.98 1.70 22.61
C ALA A 128 26.95 2.72 23.78
N GLY A 129 26.45 2.33 24.97
CA GLY A 129 26.74 3.02 26.26
C GLY A 129 26.14 4.44 26.43
N PRO A 130 26.04 4.96 27.67
CA PRO A 130 27.11 4.98 28.67
C PRO A 130 26.77 4.24 29.98
N LYS A 131 27.75 3.51 30.53
CA LYS A 131 27.68 2.89 31.86
C LYS A 131 27.43 3.95 32.94
N LYS A 132 26.23 3.97 33.53
CA LYS A 132 25.96 4.72 34.77
C LYS A 132 26.81 4.13 35.90
N ARG A 133 27.74 4.92 36.45
CA ARG A 133 28.50 4.58 37.66
C ARG A 133 27.53 4.54 38.85
N ALA A 134 27.49 3.43 39.57
CA ALA A 134 26.75 3.30 40.82
C ALA A 134 27.41 4.15 41.94
N PRO A 135 26.64 4.77 42.85
CA PRO A 135 27.18 5.51 43.98
C PRO A 135 27.75 4.55 45.04
N LYS A 136 28.99 4.80 45.48
CA LYS A 136 29.60 4.10 46.62
C LYS A 136 28.91 4.53 47.92
N LYS A 137 28.44 3.55 48.71
CA LYS A 137 28.04 3.74 50.11
C LYS A 137 29.25 4.21 50.96
N PRO A 138 29.06 5.09 51.95
CA PRO A 138 30.10 5.43 52.91
C PRO A 138 30.26 4.28 53.91
N LYS A 139 31.52 3.92 54.20
CA LYS A 139 31.86 3.00 55.30
C LYS A 139 31.76 3.76 56.64
N GLN A 140 31.06 3.17 57.60
CA GLN A 140 31.35 3.36 59.03
C GLN A 140 32.60 2.55 59.39
#